data_AF-A0A1X9YQ35-F1
#
_entry.id   AF-A0A1X9YQ35-F1
#
_cell.length_a   1.000
_cell.length_b   1.000
_cell.length_c   1.000
_cell.angle_alpha   90.00
_cell.angle_beta   90.00
_cell.angle_gamma   90.00
#
_symmetry.space_group_name_H-M   'P 1'
#
loop_
_entity.id
_entity.type
_entity.pdbx_description
1 polymer ?
#
loop_
_entity_poly.entity_id
_entity_poly.type
_entity_poly.pdbx_seq_one_letter_code
_entity_poly.pdbx_strand_id
1 'polypeptide(L)'
;MYKKANNRMQFSLNYRFLLTVAGVLALFSGVISVALVLVIWPSGVYVPLWGQQSIATHLVAYSAVFGFVLGWVATKSTRRALQHSRVLPLHWHLKSQTLIDRLPAGAFNRAFILSLLGLTISLIMLLILNVQQLHLLPRTDYLVLSTVYAMLLAVAITTMSVYRALGDSFLHHSKV
;
A
#
# COMPACT_ATOMS: atom_id res chain seq x y z
N MET A 1 -41.63 5.26 24.95
CA MET A 1 -41.61 5.47 23.49
C MET A 1 -40.19 5.20 23.00
N TYR A 2 -39.88 3.96 22.60
CA TYR A 2 -38.53 3.53 22.21
C TYR A 2 -38.17 4.11 20.85
N LYS A 3 -37.18 5.02 20.82
CA LYS A 3 -36.63 5.61 19.59
C LYS A 3 -35.80 4.53 18.90
N LYS A 4 -36.34 3.97 17.81
CA LYS A 4 -35.70 2.97 16.95
C LYS A 4 -34.40 3.57 16.40
N ALA A 5 -33.26 3.20 16.98
CA ALA A 5 -31.95 3.63 16.51
C ALA A 5 -31.75 3.09 15.10
N ASN A 6 -31.60 4.00 14.15
CA ASN A 6 -31.39 3.71 12.74
C ASN A 6 -29.99 3.09 12.61
N ASN A 7 -29.92 1.77 12.49
CA ASN A 7 -28.70 0.97 12.51
C ASN A 7 -27.96 1.06 11.15
N ARG A 8 -27.69 2.28 10.67
CA ARG A 8 -26.65 2.46 9.64
C ARG A 8 -25.33 2.22 10.36
N MET A 9 -24.57 1.18 9.97
CA MET A 9 -23.22 0.96 10.46
C MET A 9 -22.42 2.26 10.37
N GLN A 10 -22.31 2.98 11.48
CA GLN A 10 -21.52 4.20 11.55
C GLN A 10 -20.06 3.76 11.60
N PHE A 11 -19.45 3.59 10.44
CA PHE A 11 -18.01 3.39 10.34
C PHE A 11 -17.32 4.48 11.16
N SER A 12 -16.43 4.07 12.07
CA SER A 12 -15.66 5.02 12.87
C SER A 12 -14.90 5.97 11.93
N LEU A 13 -14.67 7.20 12.40
CA LEU A 13 -13.95 8.24 11.65
C LEU A 13 -12.63 7.72 11.07
N ASN A 14 -11.90 6.91 11.84
CA ASN A 14 -10.63 6.31 11.44
C ASN A 14 -10.79 5.26 10.35
N TYR A 15 -11.83 4.42 10.40
CA TYR A 15 -12.11 3.45 9.33
C TYR A 15 -12.50 4.15 8.03
N ARG A 16 -13.32 5.21 8.09
CA ARG A 16 -13.67 6.01 6.91
C ARG A 16 -12.44 6.64 6.28
N PHE A 17 -11.57 7.24 7.10
CA PHE A 17 -10.32 7.80 6.63
C PHE A 17 -9.43 6.74 5.98
N LEU A 18 -9.20 5.60 6.65
CA LEU A 18 -8.40 4.50 6.13
C LEU A 18 -8.92 4.01 4.78
N LEU A 19 -10.22 3.70 4.67
CA LEU A 19 -10.83 3.21 3.43
C LEU A 19 -10.73 4.25 2.30
N THR A 20 -10.89 5.53 2.62
CA THR A 20 -10.78 6.60 1.63
C THR A 20 -9.35 6.70 1.11
N VAL A 21 -8.35 6.77 1.99
CA VAL A 21 -6.94 6.89 1.59
C VAL A 21 -6.47 5.64 0.85
N ALA A 22 -6.82 4.44 1.35
CA ALA A 22 -6.48 3.18 0.70
C ALA A 22 -7.15 3.05 -0.67
N GLY A 23 -8.43 3.40 -0.79
CA GLY A 23 -9.15 3.36 -2.07
C GLY A 23 -8.57 4.31 -3.11
N VAL A 24 -8.29 5.57 -2.73
CA VAL A 24 -7.68 6.56 -3.63
C VAL A 24 -6.30 6.11 -4.09
N LEU A 25 -5.44 5.68 -3.17
CA LEU A 25 -4.09 5.23 -3.51
C LEU A 25 -4.09 3.94 -4.33
N ALA A 26 -5.00 3.00 -4.06
CA ALA A 26 -5.16 1.79 -4.85
C ALA A 26 -5.58 2.09 -6.30
N LEU A 27 -6.60 2.93 -6.49
CA LEU A 27 -7.03 3.35 -7.83
C LEU A 27 -5.90 4.04 -8.59
N PHE A 28 -5.19 4.97 -7.94
CA PHE A 28 -4.07 5.66 -8.54
C PHE A 28 -2.94 4.70 -8.93
N SER A 29 -2.60 3.76 -8.05
CA SER A 29 -1.63 2.69 -8.35
C SER A 29 -2.05 1.80 -9.51
N GLY A 30 -3.34 1.44 -9.60
CA GLY A 30 -3.87 0.69 -10.75
C GLY A 30 -3.71 1.45 -12.06
N VAL A 31 -4.13 2.72 -12.10
CA VAL A 31 -4.01 3.58 -13.29
C VAL A 31 -2.54 3.73 -13.72
N ILE A 32 -1.64 3.98 -12.77
CA ILE A 32 -0.21 4.07 -13.08
C ILE A 32 0.34 2.74 -13.59
N SER A 33 -0.04 1.62 -12.97
CA SER A 33 0.43 0.30 -13.40
C SER A 33 0.02 0.02 -14.86
N VAL A 34 -1.23 0.31 -15.22
CA VAL A 34 -1.69 0.22 -16.61
C VAL A 34 -0.87 1.12 -17.53
N ALA A 35 -0.69 2.39 -17.16
CA ALA A 35 0.08 3.33 -17.96
C ALA A 35 1.54 2.86 -18.17
N LEU A 36 2.18 2.33 -17.12
CA LEU A 36 3.54 1.80 -17.20
C LEU A 36 3.61 0.58 -18.14
N VAL A 37 2.68 -0.36 -18.05
CA VAL A 37 2.67 -1.53 -18.94
C VAL A 37 2.50 -1.12 -20.40
N LEU A 38 1.62 -0.16 -20.68
CA LEU A 38 1.39 0.34 -22.05
C LEU A 38 2.61 1.09 -22.61
N VAL A 39 3.31 1.85 -21.77
CA VAL A 39 4.52 2.59 -22.17
C VAL A 39 5.72 1.66 -22.35
N ILE A 40 5.90 0.71 -21.45
CA ILE A 40 7.04 -0.21 -21.50
C ILE A 40 6.86 -1.23 -22.63
N TRP A 41 5.65 -1.75 -22.88
CA TRP A 41 5.39 -2.74 -23.94
C TRP A 41 4.34 -2.26 -24.95
N PRO A 42 4.68 -1.28 -25.82
CA PRO A 42 3.71 -0.67 -26.73
C PRO A 42 3.20 -1.65 -27.81
N SER A 43 4.05 -2.54 -28.32
CA SER A 43 3.76 -3.45 -29.44
C SER A 43 3.97 -4.94 -29.14
N GLY A 44 4.41 -5.30 -27.93
CA GLY A 44 4.68 -6.69 -27.57
C GLY A 44 3.39 -7.51 -27.38
N VAL A 45 3.33 -8.69 -28.00
CA VAL A 45 2.24 -9.67 -27.77
C VAL A 45 2.45 -10.41 -26.45
N TYR A 46 3.72 -10.73 -26.15
CA TYR A 46 4.13 -11.45 -24.94
C TYR A 46 5.13 -10.63 -24.14
N VAL A 47 5.09 -10.81 -22.82
CA VAL A 47 6.01 -10.20 -21.86
C VAL A 47 6.84 -11.31 -21.20
N PRO A 48 8.17 -11.29 -21.35
CA PRO A 48 9.03 -12.31 -20.75
C PRO A 48 9.16 -12.10 -19.24
N LEU A 49 9.26 -13.20 -18.50
CA LEU A 49 9.44 -13.18 -17.04
C LEU A 49 10.81 -12.59 -16.66
N TRP A 50 11.86 -12.97 -17.39
CA TRP A 50 13.26 -12.58 -17.18
C TRP A 50 13.80 -11.75 -18.35
N GLY A 51 14.90 -11.02 -18.12
CA GLY A 51 15.55 -10.14 -19.12
C GLY A 51 15.50 -8.66 -18.75
N GLN A 52 16.03 -7.79 -19.61
CA GLN A 52 16.11 -6.34 -19.33
C GLN A 52 14.75 -5.63 -19.36
N GLN A 53 13.86 -6.04 -20.27
CA GLN A 53 12.50 -5.51 -20.39
C GLN A 53 11.50 -6.60 -20.06
N SER A 54 11.43 -6.94 -18.77
CA SER A 54 10.76 -8.14 -18.26
C SER A 54 9.81 -7.86 -17.10
N ILE A 55 8.94 -8.85 -16.81
CA ILE A 55 8.05 -8.82 -15.64
C ILE A 55 8.86 -8.63 -14.35
N ALA A 56 10.01 -9.31 -14.22
CA ALA A 56 10.89 -9.18 -13.06
C ALA A 56 11.35 -7.74 -12.86
N THR A 57 11.93 -7.12 -13.89
CA THR A 57 12.41 -5.75 -13.80
C THR A 57 11.30 -4.75 -13.45
N HIS A 58 10.11 -4.90 -14.06
CA HIS A 58 8.99 -4.01 -13.81
C HIS A 58 8.40 -4.18 -12.42
N LEU A 59 8.13 -5.42 -11.96
CA LEU A 59 7.55 -5.63 -10.63
C LEU A 59 8.51 -5.20 -9.51
N VAL A 60 9.80 -5.51 -9.64
CA VAL A 60 10.81 -5.10 -8.64
C VAL A 60 10.93 -3.57 -8.59
N ALA A 61 11.09 -2.92 -9.74
CA ALA A 61 11.22 -1.46 -9.79
C ALA A 61 9.95 -0.76 -9.29
N TYR A 62 8.77 -1.24 -9.73
CA TYR A 62 7.49 -0.72 -9.28
C TYR A 62 7.34 -0.87 -7.77
N SER A 63 7.54 -2.06 -7.22
CA SER A 63 7.32 -2.31 -5.79
C SER A 63 8.31 -1.56 -4.90
N ALA A 64 9.55 -1.35 -5.34
CA ALA A 64 10.49 -0.48 -4.63
C ALA A 64 10.01 0.98 -4.64
N VAL A 65 9.85 1.56 -5.82
CA VAL A 65 9.58 3.00 -5.96
C VAL A 65 8.20 3.35 -5.41
N PHE A 66 7.16 2.63 -5.86
CA PHE A 66 5.80 2.89 -5.41
C PHE A 66 5.57 2.46 -3.97
N GLY A 67 6.20 1.37 -3.50
CA GLY A 67 6.09 0.98 -2.10
C GLY A 67 6.58 2.07 -1.15
N PHE A 68 7.71 2.71 -1.50
CA PHE A 68 8.21 3.87 -0.77
C PHE A 68 7.24 5.07 -0.85
N VAL A 69 6.84 5.48 -2.06
CA VAL A 69 5.97 6.64 -2.26
C VAL A 69 4.64 6.49 -1.53
N LEU A 70 4.00 5.32 -1.64
CA LEU A 70 2.75 4.99 -0.96
C LEU A 70 2.90 5.09 0.56
N GLY A 71 3.93 4.47 1.13
CA GLY A 71 4.18 4.50 2.57
C GLY A 71 4.42 5.92 3.09
N TRP A 72 5.18 6.73 2.33
CA TRP A 72 5.47 8.12 2.66
C TRP A 72 4.22 9.00 2.61
N VAL A 73 3.44 8.92 1.52
CA VAL A 73 2.22 9.70 1.32
C VAL A 73 1.16 9.32 2.35
N ALA A 74 0.93 8.03 2.59
CA ALA A 74 -0.04 7.55 3.58
C ALA A 74 0.33 8.02 4.99
N THR A 75 1.60 7.93 5.38
CA THR A 75 2.07 8.38 6.70
C THR A 75 1.91 9.89 6.87
N LYS A 76 2.35 10.69 5.89
CA LYS A 76 2.20 12.16 5.94
C LYS A 76 0.73 12.59 5.96
N SER A 77 -0.11 11.95 5.16
CA SER A 77 -1.54 12.26 5.11
C SER A 77 -2.22 11.96 6.44
N THR A 78 -1.88 10.84 7.07
CA THR A 78 -2.40 10.48 8.40
C THR A 78 -1.98 11.47 9.47
N ARG A 79 -0.71 11.90 9.47
CA ARG A 79 -0.23 12.92 10.42
C ARG A 79 -0.90 14.27 10.25
N ARG A 80 -1.06 14.73 9.02
CA ARG A 80 -1.81 15.96 8.74
C ARG A 80 -3.25 15.84 9.22
N ALA A 81 -3.89 14.69 8.99
CA ALA A 81 -5.24 14.45 9.46
C ALA A 81 -5.33 14.46 11.00
N LEU A 82 -4.34 13.91 11.72
CA LEU A 82 -4.25 13.98 13.19
C LEU A 82 -4.07 15.42 13.67
N GLN A 83 -3.16 16.19 13.05
CA GLN A 83 -2.90 17.60 13.39
C GLN A 83 -4.14 18.48 13.19
N HIS A 84 -4.97 18.18 12.19
CA HIS A 84 -6.23 18.88 11.95
C HIS A 84 -7.44 18.26 12.65
N SER A 85 -7.23 17.33 13.60
CA SER A 85 -8.30 16.63 14.33
C SER A 85 -9.36 15.97 13.43
N ARG A 86 -8.97 15.60 12.20
CA ARG A 86 -9.85 14.89 11.23
C ARG A 86 -9.90 13.38 11.46
N VAL A 87 -8.98 12.87 12.28
CA VAL A 87 -8.92 11.48 12.75
C VAL A 87 -8.45 11.47 14.21
N LEU A 88 -8.77 10.39 14.93
CA LEU A 88 -8.42 10.23 16.33
C LEU A 88 -7.18 9.36 16.47
N PRO A 89 -6.21 9.71 17.35
CA PRO A 89 -5.07 8.87 17.62
C PRO A 89 -5.51 7.53 18.22
N LEU A 90 -4.79 6.46 17.88
CA LEU A 90 -5.01 5.14 18.43
C LEU A 90 -4.33 5.08 19.80
N HIS A 91 -5.12 4.98 20.87
CA HIS A 91 -4.60 4.95 22.25
C HIS A 91 -4.28 3.53 22.75
N TRP A 92 -4.55 2.50 21.96
CA TRP A 92 -4.26 1.14 22.37
C TRP A 92 -2.78 0.82 22.17
N HIS A 93 -2.06 0.81 23.28
CA HIS A 93 -0.86 0.00 23.42
C HIS A 93 -1.31 -1.47 23.33
N LEU A 94 -1.18 -2.09 22.15
CA LEU A 94 -1.39 -3.54 22.04
C LEU A 94 -0.43 -4.19 23.05
N LYS A 95 -0.99 -4.86 24.06
CA LYS A 95 -0.24 -5.54 25.14
C LYS A 95 0.77 -6.54 24.56
N SER A 96 0.54 -7.00 23.33
CA SER A 96 1.50 -7.67 22.46
C SER A 96 2.00 -6.69 21.38
N GLN A 97 3.29 -6.39 21.37
CA GLN A 97 3.90 -5.64 20.26
C GLN A 97 3.75 -6.44 18.96
N THR A 98 2.85 -6.02 18.08
CA THR A 98 2.70 -6.63 16.76
C THR A 98 3.86 -6.22 15.86
N LEU A 99 4.10 -6.95 14.77
CA LEU A 99 5.12 -6.55 13.77
C LEU A 99 4.87 -5.14 13.23
N ILE A 100 3.60 -4.73 13.15
CA ILE A 100 3.21 -3.39 12.72
C ILE A 100 3.72 -2.34 13.72
N ASP A 101 3.67 -2.62 15.03
CA ASP A 101 4.13 -1.69 16.08
C ASP A 101 5.64 -1.46 16.05
N ARG A 102 6.41 -2.44 15.54
CA ARG A 102 7.85 -2.34 15.32
C ARG A 102 8.24 -1.48 14.11
N LEU A 103 7.29 -1.06 13.29
CA LEU A 103 7.58 -0.13 12.19
C LEU A 103 8.10 1.21 12.76
N PRO A 104 9.08 1.84 12.10
CA PRO A 104 9.65 3.10 12.53
C PRO A 104 8.59 4.19 12.68
N ALA A 105 8.78 5.04 13.70
CA ALA A 105 7.99 6.25 13.82
C ALA A 105 8.26 7.18 12.62
N GLY A 106 9.51 7.43 12.22
CA GLY A 106 9.80 8.34 11.10
C GLY A 106 9.14 7.95 9.78
N ALA A 107 8.52 8.92 9.07
CA ALA A 107 7.84 8.66 7.80
C ALA A 107 8.79 8.08 6.74
N PHE A 108 10.05 8.52 6.73
CA PHE A 108 11.06 8.09 5.74
C PHE A 108 11.42 6.64 5.99
N ASN A 109 11.87 6.33 7.22
CA ASN A 109 12.29 5.00 7.61
C ASN A 109 11.13 3.99 7.47
N ARG A 110 9.89 4.41 7.78
CA ARG A 110 8.71 3.57 7.57
C ARG A 110 8.47 3.29 6.10
N ALA A 111 8.48 4.33 5.25
CA ALA A 111 8.33 4.17 3.81
C ALA A 111 9.41 3.25 3.23
N PHE A 112 10.66 3.39 3.69
CA PHE A 112 11.77 2.54 3.30
C PHE A 112 11.54 1.06 3.68
N ILE A 113 11.13 0.77 4.91
CA ILE A 113 10.86 -0.62 5.32
C ILE A 113 9.66 -1.21 4.57
N LEU A 114 8.59 -0.42 4.34
CA LEU A 114 7.45 -0.87 3.56
C LEU A 114 7.79 -1.10 2.09
N SER A 115 8.72 -0.31 1.53
CA SER A 115 9.31 -0.56 0.21
C SER A 115 10.07 -1.88 0.17
N LEU A 116 10.87 -2.19 1.20
CA LEU A 116 11.56 -3.49 1.29
C LEU A 116 10.56 -4.65 1.38
N LEU A 117 9.47 -4.49 2.14
CA LEU A 117 8.40 -5.49 2.18
C LEU A 117 7.72 -5.64 0.80
N GLY A 118 7.47 -4.54 0.09
CA GLY A 118 6.96 -4.58 -1.28
C GLY A 118 7.90 -5.33 -2.23
N LEU A 119 9.21 -5.11 -2.10
CA LEU A 119 10.22 -5.88 -2.83
C LEU A 119 10.12 -7.38 -2.51
N THR A 120 10.03 -7.77 -1.23
CA THR A 120 9.88 -9.19 -0.89
C THR A 120 8.61 -9.80 -1.48
N ILE A 121 7.50 -9.07 -1.50
CA ILE A 121 6.25 -9.51 -2.13
C ILE A 121 6.42 -9.66 -3.64
N SER A 122 7.15 -8.76 -4.29
CA SER A 122 7.46 -8.85 -5.72
C SER A 122 8.31 -10.09 -6.04
N LEU A 123 9.32 -10.40 -5.22
CA LEU A 123 10.16 -11.59 -5.40
C LEU A 123 9.37 -12.88 -5.20
N ILE A 124 8.47 -12.91 -4.20
CA ILE A 124 7.55 -14.05 -4.02
C ILE A 124 6.66 -14.23 -5.25
N MET A 125 6.12 -13.15 -5.80
CA MET A 125 5.30 -13.20 -7.01
C MET A 125 6.09 -13.76 -8.20
N LEU A 126 7.32 -13.30 -8.40
CA LEU A 126 8.20 -13.81 -9.47
C LEU A 126 8.54 -15.28 -9.26
N LEU A 127 8.78 -15.70 -8.02
CA LEU A 127 9.01 -17.10 -7.69
C LEU A 127 7.79 -17.96 -8.04
N ILE A 128 6.58 -17.50 -7.72
CA ILE A 128 5.33 -18.19 -8.07
C ILE A 128 5.22 -18.34 -9.59
N LEU A 129 5.42 -17.26 -10.35
CA LEU A 129 5.38 -17.31 -11.82
C LEU A 129 6.42 -18.28 -12.39
N ASN A 130 7.63 -18.27 -11.85
CA ASN A 130 8.71 -19.17 -12.27
C ASN A 130 8.39 -20.65 -11.97
N VAL A 131 7.86 -20.96 -10.79
CA VAL A 131 7.46 -22.34 -10.41
C VAL A 131 6.32 -22.84 -11.29
N GLN A 132 5.40 -21.96 -11.68
CA GLN A 132 4.32 -22.27 -12.61
C GLN A 132 4.79 -22.33 -14.08
N GLN A 133 6.09 -22.18 -14.35
CA GLN A 133 6.68 -22.17 -15.70
C GLN A 133 6.10 -21.08 -16.62
N LEU A 134 5.57 -20.00 -16.04
CA LEU A 134 4.99 -18.87 -16.76
C LEU A 134 6.09 -17.89 -17.20
N HIS A 135 6.96 -18.35 -18.10
CA HIS A 135 8.10 -17.58 -18.59
C HIS A 135 7.73 -16.52 -19.62
N LEU A 136 6.58 -16.68 -20.29
CA LEU A 136 6.03 -15.76 -21.27
C LEU A 136 4.54 -15.58 -20.98
N LEU A 137 4.12 -14.37 -20.62
CA LEU A 137 2.69 -14.06 -20.44
C LEU A 137 2.18 -13.23 -21.62
N PRO A 138 0.97 -13.49 -22.12
CA PRO A 138 0.27 -12.54 -22.97
C PRO A 138 0.19 -11.17 -22.29
N ARG A 139 0.38 -10.10 -23.06
CA ARG A 139 0.38 -8.73 -22.51
C ARG A 139 -0.91 -8.37 -21.79
N THR A 140 -2.06 -8.84 -22.27
CA THR A 140 -3.37 -8.62 -21.64
C THR A 140 -3.42 -9.21 -20.24
N ASP A 141 -2.94 -10.44 -20.09
CA ASP A 141 -2.96 -11.16 -18.82
C ASP A 141 -1.98 -10.51 -17.85
N TYR A 142 -0.82 -10.07 -18.35
CA TYR A 142 0.14 -9.32 -17.56
C TYR A 142 -0.40 -7.95 -17.12
N LEU A 143 -1.15 -7.25 -17.97
CA LEU A 143 -1.79 -5.98 -17.62
C LEU A 143 -2.78 -6.17 -16.47
N VAL A 144 -3.63 -7.20 -16.52
CA VAL A 144 -4.55 -7.53 -15.42
C VAL A 144 -3.78 -7.88 -14.16
N LEU A 145 -2.78 -8.78 -14.27
CA LEU A 145 -1.96 -9.22 -13.15
C LEU A 145 -1.27 -8.06 -12.44
N SER A 146 -0.58 -7.21 -13.20
CA SER A 146 0.17 -6.07 -12.67
C SER A 146 -0.74 -5.02 -12.05
N THR A 147 -1.92 -4.77 -12.65
CA THR A 147 -2.91 -3.84 -12.11
C THR A 147 -3.46 -4.32 -10.77
N VAL A 148 -3.89 -5.59 -10.70
CA VAL A 148 -4.40 -6.19 -9.46
C VAL A 148 -3.30 -6.21 -8.39
N TYR A 149 -2.08 -6.62 -8.76
CA TYR A 149 -0.93 -6.60 -7.88
C TYR A 149 -0.66 -5.20 -7.32
N ALA A 150 -0.64 -4.18 -8.17
CA ALA A 150 -0.40 -2.79 -7.79
C ALA A 150 -1.47 -2.26 -6.82
N MET A 151 -2.74 -2.56 -7.07
CA MET A 151 -3.85 -2.17 -6.19
C MET A 151 -3.73 -2.84 -4.81
N LEU A 152 -3.48 -4.16 -4.78
CA LEU A 152 -3.35 -4.91 -3.53
C LEU A 152 -2.13 -4.45 -2.71
N LEU A 153 -1.00 -4.23 -3.37
CA LEU A 153 0.21 -3.69 -2.75
C LEU A 153 -0.07 -2.31 -2.13
N ALA A 154 -0.78 -1.45 -2.86
CA ALA A 154 -1.17 -0.13 -2.38
C ALA A 154 -2.07 -0.19 -1.15
N VAL A 155 -3.09 -1.07 -1.15
CA VAL A 155 -3.96 -1.28 0.01
C VAL A 155 -3.16 -1.76 1.21
N ALA A 156 -2.29 -2.76 1.04
CA ALA A 156 -1.50 -3.33 2.12
C ALA A 156 -0.56 -2.29 2.76
N ILE A 157 0.25 -1.61 1.94
CA ILE A 157 1.23 -0.60 2.39
C ILE A 157 0.53 0.58 3.05
N THR A 158 -0.56 1.07 2.44
CA THR A 158 -1.33 2.19 2.98
C THR A 158 -1.93 1.84 4.34
N THR A 159 -2.51 0.64 4.46
CA THR A 159 -3.12 0.19 5.71
C THR A 159 -2.09 0.11 6.83
N MET A 160 -0.95 -0.53 6.60
CA MET A 160 0.14 -0.61 7.58
C MET A 160 0.64 0.79 7.97
N SER A 161 0.79 1.69 6.99
CA SER A 161 1.27 3.06 7.21
C SER A 161 0.32 3.89 8.06
N VAL A 162 -0.98 3.87 7.72
CA VAL A 162 -2.04 4.61 8.41
C VAL A 162 -2.17 4.08 9.83
N TYR A 163 -2.28 2.76 10.00
CA TYR A 163 -2.47 2.15 11.31
C TYR A 163 -1.31 2.49 12.25
N ARG A 164 -0.07 2.36 11.77
CA ARG A 164 1.11 2.73 12.55
C ARG A 164 1.16 4.23 12.83
N ALA A 165 0.78 5.08 11.87
CA ALA A 165 0.79 6.54 12.04
C ALA A 165 -0.23 7.02 13.07
N LEU A 166 -1.41 6.38 13.14
CA LEU A 166 -2.42 6.67 14.15
C LEU A 166 -1.92 6.33 15.58
N GLY A 167 -1.06 5.33 15.71
CA GLY A 167 -0.43 4.94 16.98
C GLY A 167 0.92 5.61 17.27
N ASP A 168 1.38 6.55 16.42
CA ASP A 168 2.59 7.30 16.74
C ASP A 168 2.31 8.29 17.90
N SER A 169 3.17 8.31 18.91
CA SER A 169 3.05 9.16 20.12
C SER A 169 3.30 10.67 19.89
N PHE A 170 3.10 11.19 18.68
CA PHE A 170 3.42 12.57 18.28
C PHE A 170 2.68 13.65 19.09
N LEU A 171 1.67 13.31 19.90
CA LEU A 171 0.94 14.25 20.74
C LEU A 171 1.52 14.40 22.17
N HIS A 172 2.56 13.65 22.54
CA HIS A 172 3.18 13.73 23.88
C HIS A 172 4.34 14.73 24.01
N HIS A 173 4.51 15.65 23.04
CA HIS A 173 5.45 16.78 23.16
C HIS A 173 4.76 18.14 23.24
N SER A 174 3.45 18.18 23.52
CA SER A 174 2.84 19.35 24.13
C SER A 174 3.24 19.37 25.61
N LYS A 175 4.28 20.17 25.91
CA LYS A 175 4.72 20.53 27.25
C LYS A 175 3.55 20.68 28.22
N VAL A 176 3.60 19.95 29.32
CA VAL A 176 3.11 20.42 30.63
C VAL A 176 4.36 20.67 31.46
#